data_AF-R5MJP2-F1
#
_entry.id   AF-R5MJP2-F1
#
_cell.length_a   1.000
_cell.length_b   1.000
_cell.length_c   1.000
_cell.angle_alpha   90.00
_cell.angle_beta   90.00
_cell.angle_gamma   90.00
#
_symmetry.space_group_name_H-M   'P 1'
#
loop_
_entity.id
_entity.type
_entity.pdbx_description
1 polymer ?
#
loop_
_entity_poly.entity_id
_entity_poly.type
_entity_poly.pdbx_seq_one_letter_code
_entity_poly.pdbx_strand_id
1 'polypeptide(L)'
;MNLLKHFTYPAAAALLLATAACTTDELADGNRLPEGQYPLEIARITLGVEGGEAQPWGAPQTRVSEIADGTGSVFDAGDRFAVQIDGKEEVGTYTVQDDHTVRAETPLYWSDRNDHIVTAWYPATDGTIDLGNQSQSLAYLLGGTGTGKYPDPVTLNFTHALAKVRITPSDDALGKVQSLQLYTYTQCTYEKGNAGQGSQEGWIEMKKCEYTENGATITCWEANVVPGYEIKKLRANGTEERNLSAAFTPEAGKFYNITLNYDKGYNLSADGKTYEVYNANGLLEWNEAARNDLSINCTLIADIDLTGKEWTPIGSNINYVYTGYTGTFDGQGHTISGLTINQARFAVGLIGCIDKGGTVKNVQLKDVNISGESEVGAIAGASLGTVIGCSVEGGSVTASLTVAGGVVGNSRSLETGEHGDIIGCSSSATVQGESSVGGVSGVITDGFITACYSTSDVVATRTEYAADAGGAVGNSTTGTITACYHASGTITGQGNIGGAIGQNTGGVLTACYWSDYDGNGIGKDNASIGTPIKVDGTTVNWKEAVDAMNTALQNAGSEWRYELTGALPTLKKQ
;
A
#
# COMPACT_ATOMS: atom_id res chain seq x y z
N MET A 1 -61.57 -42.90 -68.21
CA MET A 1 -61.26 -42.76 -66.76
C MET A 1 -61.44 -41.28 -66.42
N ASN A 2 -62.66 -40.74 -66.45
CA ASN A 2 -63.80 -40.97 -65.52
C ASN A 2 -63.53 -40.30 -64.16
N LEU A 3 -64.28 -39.30 -63.70
CA LEU A 3 -65.39 -38.48 -64.26
C LEU A 3 -65.30 -37.09 -63.55
N LEU A 4 -65.42 -35.92 -64.21
CA LEU A 4 -66.68 -35.14 -64.45
C LEU A 4 -67.41 -34.72 -63.13
N LYS A 5 -67.89 -33.50 -62.86
CA LYS A 5 -68.36 -32.32 -63.66
C LYS A 5 -68.07 -30.99 -62.90
N HIS A 6 -67.98 -29.77 -63.45
CA HIS A 6 -68.71 -28.99 -64.49
C HIS A 6 -70.02 -28.28 -64.05
N PHE A 7 -70.00 -26.93 -64.14
CA PHE A 7 -71.10 -25.98 -64.49
C PHE A 7 -72.34 -25.85 -63.56
N THR A 8 -73.06 -24.71 -63.39
CA THR A 8 -72.85 -23.23 -63.59
C THR A 8 -74.10 -22.46 -63.05
N TYR A 9 -73.93 -21.32 -62.35
CA TYR A 9 -74.87 -20.16 -62.21
C TYR A 9 -76.35 -20.39 -61.75
N PRO A 10 -77.15 -19.35 -61.41
CA PRO A 10 -76.86 -17.95 -61.01
C PRO A 10 -77.46 -17.57 -59.62
N ALA A 11 -77.52 -16.27 -59.30
CA ALA A 11 -77.93 -15.72 -57.99
C ALA A 11 -79.44 -15.48 -57.79
N ALA A 12 -79.91 -15.66 -56.55
CA ALA A 12 -80.96 -14.87 -55.88
C ALA A 12 -81.01 -15.21 -54.37
N ALA A 13 -81.38 -14.25 -53.52
CA ALA A 13 -81.45 -14.43 -52.06
C ALA A 13 -82.90 -14.61 -51.58
N ALA A 14 -83.12 -15.37 -50.49
CA ALA A 14 -83.80 -14.90 -49.25
C ALA A 14 -84.24 -16.04 -48.28
N LEU A 15 -84.18 -15.70 -46.97
CA LEU A 15 -85.22 -15.93 -45.94
C LEU A 15 -85.21 -17.17 -44.98
N LEU A 16 -85.15 -16.86 -43.65
CA LEU A 16 -85.74 -17.56 -42.45
C LEU A 16 -85.28 -19.04 -42.17
N LEU A 17 -85.10 -19.64 -40.97
CA LEU A 17 -85.13 -19.37 -39.50
C LEU A 17 -84.25 -20.47 -38.79
N ALA A 18 -83.88 -20.47 -37.50
CA ALA A 18 -83.50 -19.43 -36.53
C ALA A 18 -83.07 -20.05 -35.16
N THR A 19 -82.32 -19.27 -34.35
CA THR A 19 -82.20 -19.31 -32.86
C THR A 19 -82.06 -20.63 -32.07
N ALA A 20 -80.92 -20.82 -31.42
CA ALA A 20 -80.74 -21.00 -29.95
C ALA A 20 -79.25 -21.33 -29.64
N ALA A 21 -78.58 -20.79 -28.61
CA ALA A 21 -78.94 -19.72 -27.67
C ALA A 21 -77.67 -18.98 -27.20
N CYS A 22 -77.78 -17.66 -26.96
CA CYS A 22 -76.81 -16.94 -26.13
C CYS A 22 -77.14 -17.12 -24.64
N THR A 23 -76.12 -17.39 -23.85
CA THR A 23 -76.01 -17.09 -22.42
C THR A 23 -74.52 -16.74 -22.18
N THR A 24 -74.13 -15.60 -21.60
CA THR A 24 -74.92 -14.57 -20.95
C THR A 24 -74.26 -13.22 -21.19
N ASP A 25 -75.09 -12.27 -21.57
CA ASP A 25 -75.06 -10.86 -21.19
C ASP A 25 -74.11 -10.51 -20.01
N GLU A 26 -72.98 -9.88 -20.33
CA GLU A 26 -72.43 -8.78 -19.51
C GLU A 26 -72.46 -7.50 -20.37
N LEU A 27 -73.62 -6.86 -20.40
CA LEU A 27 -73.77 -5.49 -20.87
C LEU A 27 -72.91 -4.53 -20.05
N ALA A 28 -71.75 -4.22 -20.61
CA ALA A 28 -71.14 -2.89 -20.61
C ALA A 28 -71.26 -2.08 -19.31
N ASP A 29 -70.34 -2.33 -18.38
CA ASP A 29 -69.62 -1.18 -17.84
C ASP A 29 -68.75 -0.62 -18.97
N GLY A 30 -68.90 0.65 -19.33
CA GLY A 30 -68.48 1.20 -20.63
C GLY A 30 -66.97 1.14 -20.91
N ASN A 31 -66.18 0.80 -19.89
CA ASN A 31 -64.74 0.70 -19.96
C ASN A 31 -64.23 -0.74 -20.20
N ARG A 32 -65.01 -1.81 -19.98
CA ARG A 32 -64.52 -3.20 -20.11
C ARG A 32 -64.24 -3.56 -21.58
N LEU A 33 -63.12 -4.25 -21.82
CA LEU A 33 -62.69 -4.69 -23.16
C LEU A 33 -62.73 -6.22 -23.29
N PRO A 34 -62.92 -6.81 -24.50
CA PRO A 34 -62.85 -8.25 -24.69
C PRO A 34 -61.41 -8.76 -24.59
N GLU A 35 -61.26 -9.85 -23.86
CA GLU A 35 -59.99 -10.54 -23.60
C GLU A 35 -59.27 -10.92 -24.90
N GLY A 36 -57.94 -10.73 -24.93
CA GLY A 36 -57.09 -11.09 -26.07
C GLY A 36 -57.23 -10.24 -27.35
N GLN A 37 -58.03 -9.16 -27.36
CA GLN A 37 -58.24 -8.35 -28.57
C GLN A 37 -57.36 -7.08 -28.68
N TYR A 38 -56.99 -6.46 -27.56
CA TYR A 38 -56.30 -5.16 -27.56
C TYR A 38 -54.93 -5.26 -26.89
N PRO A 39 -53.84 -5.49 -27.65
CA PRO A 39 -52.52 -5.66 -27.06
C PRO A 39 -51.98 -4.36 -26.46
N LEU A 40 -51.15 -4.51 -25.44
CA LEU A 40 -50.33 -3.43 -24.88
C LEU A 40 -49.20 -3.09 -25.86
N GLU A 41 -49.27 -1.89 -26.45
CA GLU A 41 -48.22 -1.31 -27.29
C GLU A 41 -47.27 -0.44 -26.45
N ILE A 42 -45.97 -0.52 -26.73
CA ILE A 42 -44.93 0.28 -26.07
C ILE A 42 -44.33 1.22 -27.11
N ALA A 43 -44.68 2.51 -27.02
CA ALA A 43 -44.20 3.52 -27.96
C ALA A 43 -42.73 3.90 -27.72
N ARG A 44 -42.27 3.84 -26.47
CA ARG A 44 -40.93 4.27 -26.09
C ARG A 44 -40.45 3.64 -24.79
N ILE A 45 -39.14 3.36 -24.75
CA ILE A 45 -38.42 3.05 -23.52
C ILE A 45 -37.46 4.20 -23.21
N THR A 46 -37.49 4.70 -21.98
CA THR A 46 -36.49 5.62 -21.42
C THR A 46 -35.75 4.95 -20.26
N LEU A 47 -34.62 5.51 -19.85
CA LEU A 47 -33.98 5.20 -18.56
C LEU A 47 -33.85 6.54 -17.83
N GLY A 48 -34.23 6.56 -16.57
CA GLY A 48 -33.96 7.65 -15.65
C GLY A 48 -32.47 7.82 -15.35
N VAL A 49 -32.15 8.93 -14.70
CA VAL A 49 -30.80 9.29 -14.28
C VAL A 49 -30.57 8.81 -12.84
N GLU A 50 -29.38 8.31 -12.54
CA GLU A 50 -28.98 8.03 -11.15
C GLU A 50 -28.87 9.35 -10.37
N GLY A 51 -29.62 9.47 -9.29
CA GLY A 51 -29.84 10.76 -8.62
C GLY A 51 -28.73 11.13 -7.62
N GLY A 52 -27.71 11.85 -8.07
CA GLY A 52 -26.79 12.66 -7.23
C GLY A 52 -27.16 14.15 -7.24
N GLU A 53 -26.51 14.97 -6.40
CA GLU A 53 -26.70 16.43 -6.42
C GLU A 53 -26.37 17.01 -7.80
N ALA A 54 -27.18 17.97 -8.27
CA ALA A 54 -27.04 18.57 -9.57
C ALA A 54 -25.68 19.31 -9.70
N GLN A 55 -24.79 18.77 -10.53
CA GLN A 55 -23.55 19.45 -10.89
C GLN A 55 -23.86 20.77 -11.63
N PRO A 56 -23.00 21.81 -11.54
CA PRO A 56 -23.36 23.19 -11.92
C PRO A 56 -23.66 23.48 -13.40
N TRP A 57 -23.73 22.47 -14.27
CA TRP A 57 -23.73 22.59 -15.73
C TRP A 57 -24.90 21.77 -16.29
N GLY A 58 -25.96 22.46 -16.72
CA GLY A 58 -27.27 21.82 -16.88
C GLY A 58 -27.59 21.20 -18.25
N ALA A 59 -28.14 19.99 -18.23
CA ALA A 59 -29.25 19.52 -19.07
C ALA A 59 -29.80 18.20 -18.46
N PRO A 60 -31.10 17.89 -18.53
CA PRO A 60 -31.60 16.59 -18.09
C PRO A 60 -31.12 15.49 -19.06
N GLN A 61 -30.12 14.72 -18.63
CA GLN A 61 -29.47 13.70 -19.46
C GLN A 61 -30.32 12.42 -19.56
N THR A 62 -30.12 11.64 -20.62
CA THR A 62 -30.71 10.30 -20.77
C THR A 62 -29.62 9.24 -20.84
N ARG A 63 -29.70 8.27 -19.93
CA ARG A 63 -28.78 7.12 -19.74
C ARG A 63 -27.44 7.45 -19.08
N VAL A 64 -27.09 6.59 -18.10
CA VAL A 64 -25.80 6.54 -17.42
C VAL A 64 -24.75 6.15 -18.44
N SER A 65 -23.76 7.01 -18.69
CA SER A 65 -22.72 6.76 -19.69
C SER A 65 -21.38 6.51 -19.01
N GLU A 66 -20.62 5.53 -19.52
CA GLU A 66 -19.25 5.24 -19.10
C GLU A 66 -18.27 6.39 -19.47
N ILE A 67 -18.74 7.33 -20.30
CA ILE A 67 -18.05 8.51 -20.84
C ILE A 67 -18.97 9.75 -20.73
N ALA A 68 -18.44 10.94 -20.54
CA ALA A 68 -19.23 12.16 -20.34
C ALA A 68 -20.06 12.65 -21.56
N ASP A 69 -20.03 11.93 -22.69
CA ASP A 69 -20.69 12.27 -23.95
C ASP A 69 -22.11 11.69 -24.14
N GLY A 70 -22.56 10.81 -23.25
CA GLY A 70 -23.92 10.25 -23.27
C GLY A 70 -24.14 9.07 -24.21
N THR A 71 -23.08 8.39 -24.68
CA THR A 71 -23.20 7.28 -25.66
C THR A 71 -23.10 5.87 -25.06
N GLY A 72 -22.63 5.71 -23.82
CA GLY A 72 -22.11 4.45 -23.29
C GLY A 72 -23.10 3.42 -22.70
N SER A 73 -24.41 3.57 -22.88
CA SER A 73 -25.39 2.54 -22.51
C SER A 73 -26.62 2.64 -23.39
N VAL A 74 -27.00 1.56 -24.05
CA VAL A 74 -28.20 1.43 -24.88
C VAL A 74 -28.89 0.09 -24.56
N PHE A 75 -30.16 -0.04 -24.91
CA PHE A 75 -30.71 -1.38 -25.10
C PHE A 75 -30.30 -1.81 -26.50
N ASP A 76 -29.69 -2.98 -26.63
CA ASP A 76 -29.27 -3.53 -27.91
C ASP A 76 -30.42 -4.29 -28.59
N ALA A 77 -30.32 -4.45 -29.91
CA ALA A 77 -31.27 -5.26 -30.66
C ALA A 77 -31.20 -6.72 -30.18
N GLY A 78 -32.36 -7.27 -29.83
CA GLY A 78 -32.48 -8.59 -29.19
C GLY A 78 -32.57 -8.57 -27.66
N ASP A 79 -32.40 -7.42 -26.99
CA ASP A 79 -32.64 -7.31 -25.56
C ASP A 79 -34.12 -7.60 -25.22
N ARG A 80 -34.32 -8.57 -24.32
CA ARG A 80 -35.64 -9.04 -23.88
C ARG A 80 -35.94 -8.53 -22.48
N PHE A 81 -37.04 -7.80 -22.32
CA PHE A 81 -37.55 -7.37 -21.03
C PHE A 81 -38.97 -7.90 -20.80
N ALA A 82 -39.30 -8.14 -19.54
CA ALA A 82 -40.63 -8.57 -19.13
C ALA A 82 -41.48 -7.36 -18.76
N VAL A 83 -42.80 -7.53 -18.85
CA VAL A 83 -43.81 -6.49 -18.60
C VAL A 83 -44.99 -7.09 -17.85
N GLN A 84 -45.64 -6.31 -16.98
CA GLN A 84 -46.76 -6.72 -16.15
C GLN A 84 -47.71 -5.53 -15.92
N ILE A 85 -49.02 -5.75 -16.02
CA ILE A 85 -50.07 -4.72 -15.79
C ILE A 85 -50.66 -4.91 -14.40
N ASP A 86 -50.72 -3.84 -13.60
CA ASP A 86 -51.27 -3.79 -12.22
C ASP A 86 -50.76 -4.88 -11.26
N GLY A 87 -49.57 -5.44 -11.50
CA GLY A 87 -49.02 -6.54 -10.70
C GLY A 87 -49.74 -7.90 -10.87
N LYS A 88 -50.65 -8.05 -11.84
CA LYS A 88 -51.37 -9.30 -12.16
C LYS A 88 -50.40 -10.42 -12.52
N GLU A 89 -50.73 -11.69 -12.26
CA GLU A 89 -49.82 -12.84 -12.50
C GLU A 89 -49.34 -12.98 -13.96
N GLU A 90 -50.09 -12.46 -14.92
CA GLU A 90 -49.71 -12.46 -16.34
C GLU A 90 -48.50 -11.56 -16.62
N VAL A 91 -47.48 -12.14 -17.25
CA VAL A 91 -46.24 -11.46 -17.66
C VAL A 91 -46.06 -11.56 -19.16
N GLY A 92 -45.94 -10.41 -19.82
CA GLY A 92 -45.55 -10.31 -21.22
C GLY A 92 -44.05 -10.26 -21.38
N THR A 93 -43.55 -10.60 -22.58
CA THR A 93 -42.15 -10.44 -22.95
C THR A 93 -42.06 -9.64 -24.24
N TYR A 94 -41.20 -8.63 -24.22
CA TYR A 94 -41.00 -7.66 -25.29
C TYR A 94 -39.51 -7.56 -25.61
N THR A 95 -39.20 -7.38 -26.89
CA THR A 95 -37.83 -7.45 -27.41
C THR A 95 -37.51 -6.19 -28.22
N VAL A 96 -36.38 -5.56 -27.95
CA VAL A 96 -35.91 -4.38 -28.69
C VAL A 96 -35.40 -4.80 -30.07
N GLN A 97 -35.74 -4.02 -31.10
CA GLN A 97 -35.43 -4.30 -32.51
C GLN A 97 -34.27 -3.41 -33.03
N ASP A 98 -33.70 -3.76 -34.19
CA ASP A 98 -32.59 -3.02 -34.83
C ASP A 98 -32.91 -1.54 -35.12
N ASP A 99 -34.20 -1.21 -35.32
CA ASP A 99 -34.69 0.15 -35.56
C ASP A 99 -35.03 0.90 -34.25
N HIS A 100 -34.65 0.34 -33.10
CA HIS A 100 -34.95 0.81 -31.73
C HIS A 100 -36.45 0.79 -31.38
N THR A 101 -37.30 0.13 -32.18
CA THR A 101 -38.69 -0.15 -31.79
C THR A 101 -38.77 -1.33 -30.83
N VAL A 102 -39.95 -1.52 -30.24
CA VAL A 102 -40.23 -2.59 -29.28
C VAL A 102 -41.27 -3.53 -29.87
N ARG A 103 -40.97 -4.83 -29.92
CA ARG A 103 -41.88 -5.86 -30.44
C ARG A 103 -42.30 -6.82 -29.33
N ALA A 104 -43.61 -7.05 -29.18
CA ALA A 104 -44.11 -8.10 -28.31
C ALA A 104 -43.77 -9.49 -28.85
N GLU A 105 -43.22 -10.36 -28.00
CA GLU A 105 -43.14 -11.81 -28.25
C GLU A 105 -44.26 -12.56 -27.54
N THR A 106 -44.50 -12.21 -26.28
CA THR A 106 -45.66 -12.63 -25.51
C THR A 106 -46.43 -11.35 -25.16
N PRO A 107 -47.47 -10.98 -25.92
CA PRO A 107 -48.20 -9.74 -25.70
C PRO A 107 -49.06 -9.83 -24.42
N LEU A 108 -49.13 -8.71 -23.70
CA LEU A 108 -50.20 -8.47 -22.73
C LEU A 108 -51.37 -7.76 -23.41
N TYR A 109 -52.53 -7.82 -22.79
CA TYR A 109 -53.77 -7.25 -23.31
C TYR A 109 -54.45 -6.35 -22.27
N TRP A 110 -55.07 -5.27 -22.74
CA TRP A 110 -55.86 -4.38 -21.90
C TRP A 110 -57.19 -5.04 -21.50
N SER A 111 -57.48 -5.10 -20.19
CA SER A 111 -58.78 -5.58 -19.67
C SER A 111 -59.89 -4.55 -19.80
N ASP A 112 -59.53 -3.27 -19.80
CA ASP A 112 -60.45 -2.14 -19.77
C ASP A 112 -59.78 -0.83 -20.25
N ARG A 113 -60.51 0.28 -20.17
CA ARG A 113 -60.10 1.62 -20.64
C ARG A 113 -59.62 2.55 -19.52
N ASN A 114 -59.47 2.07 -18.29
CA ASN A 114 -58.96 2.90 -17.19
C ASN A 114 -57.43 3.05 -17.29
N ASP A 115 -56.87 4.02 -16.56
CA ASP A 115 -55.43 4.16 -16.43
C ASP A 115 -54.87 3.06 -15.51
N HIS A 116 -53.91 2.29 -16.03
CA HIS A 116 -53.23 1.20 -15.32
C HIS A 116 -51.76 1.53 -15.07
N ILE A 117 -51.15 0.82 -14.10
CA ILE A 117 -49.71 0.84 -13.89
C ILE A 117 -49.09 -0.31 -14.70
N VAL A 118 -48.10 0.04 -15.54
CA VAL A 118 -47.31 -0.95 -16.28
C VAL A 118 -45.91 -0.99 -15.67
N THR A 119 -45.57 -2.14 -15.10
CA THR A 119 -44.23 -2.43 -14.58
C THR A 119 -43.46 -3.28 -15.59
N ALA A 120 -42.15 -3.12 -15.65
CA ALA A 120 -41.29 -3.85 -16.56
C ALA A 120 -39.92 -4.12 -15.94
N TRP A 121 -39.20 -5.13 -16.39
CA TRP A 121 -37.86 -5.44 -15.89
C TRP A 121 -36.95 -6.12 -16.89
N TYR A 122 -35.65 -5.87 -16.74
CA TYR A 122 -34.57 -6.51 -17.49
C TYR A 122 -33.51 -7.05 -16.53
N PRO A 123 -33.04 -8.31 -16.68
CA PRO A 123 -33.48 -9.31 -17.67
C PRO A 123 -34.95 -9.73 -17.53
N ALA A 124 -35.56 -10.28 -18.59
CA ALA A 124 -36.98 -10.70 -18.56
C ALA A 124 -37.32 -11.88 -17.63
N THR A 125 -36.30 -12.59 -17.13
CA THR A 125 -36.44 -13.73 -16.20
C THR A 125 -36.19 -13.27 -14.76
N ASP A 126 -36.41 -14.16 -13.79
CA ASP A 126 -35.81 -14.04 -12.45
C ASP A 126 -34.51 -14.86 -12.39
N GLY A 127 -33.62 -14.60 -11.43
CA GLY A 127 -32.41 -15.42 -11.30
C GLY A 127 -31.29 -14.82 -10.43
N THR A 128 -30.06 -14.94 -10.91
CA THR A 128 -28.86 -14.41 -10.24
C THR A 128 -27.90 -13.82 -11.26
N ILE A 129 -27.38 -12.64 -10.95
CA ILE A 129 -26.35 -11.93 -11.71
C ILE A 129 -25.01 -12.11 -10.99
N ASP A 130 -23.97 -12.48 -11.72
CA ASP A 130 -22.59 -12.45 -11.24
C ASP A 130 -22.07 -11.01 -11.29
N LEU A 131 -21.63 -10.50 -10.15
CA LEU A 131 -21.01 -9.18 -9.99
C LEU A 131 -19.49 -9.29 -9.79
N GLY A 132 -18.95 -10.50 -9.59
CA GLY A 132 -17.57 -10.73 -9.16
C GLY A 132 -16.50 -10.28 -10.16
N ASN A 133 -16.81 -10.23 -11.46
CA ASN A 133 -15.92 -9.67 -12.47
C ASN A 133 -16.66 -8.79 -13.47
N GLN A 134 -16.51 -7.47 -13.31
CA GLN A 134 -17.05 -6.44 -14.22
C GLN A 134 -15.96 -5.77 -15.05
N SER A 135 -14.72 -6.28 -15.07
CA SER A 135 -13.55 -5.64 -15.72
C SER A 135 -13.73 -5.27 -17.19
N GLN A 136 -14.57 -6.02 -17.93
CA GLN A 136 -14.86 -5.78 -19.36
C GLN A 136 -16.19 -5.02 -19.55
N SER A 137 -17.18 -5.31 -18.71
CA SER A 137 -18.56 -4.81 -18.82
C SER A 137 -19.20 -4.77 -17.43
N LEU A 138 -19.90 -3.68 -17.12
CA LEU A 138 -20.70 -3.59 -15.91
C LEU A 138 -21.88 -4.58 -15.96
N ALA A 139 -22.37 -4.97 -14.79
CA ALA A 139 -23.56 -5.81 -14.66
C ALA A 139 -24.83 -4.94 -14.55
N TYR A 140 -25.93 -5.36 -15.20
CA TYR A 140 -27.14 -4.55 -15.30
C TYR A 140 -28.37 -5.30 -14.77
N LEU A 141 -29.15 -4.63 -13.92
CA LEU A 141 -30.48 -5.03 -13.48
C LEU A 141 -31.35 -3.78 -13.48
N LEU A 142 -32.45 -3.81 -14.23
CA LEU A 142 -33.28 -2.64 -14.48
C LEU A 142 -34.73 -2.92 -14.10
N GLY A 143 -35.33 -2.05 -13.30
CA GLY A 143 -36.77 -2.00 -13.03
C GLY A 143 -37.37 -0.77 -13.70
N GLY A 144 -38.52 -0.91 -14.36
CA GLY A 144 -39.17 0.16 -15.09
C GLY A 144 -40.66 0.30 -14.81
N THR A 145 -41.13 1.53 -14.92
CA THR A 145 -42.53 1.88 -14.66
C THR A 145 -43.06 2.84 -15.72
N GLY A 146 -44.33 2.68 -16.04
CA GLY A 146 -45.11 3.56 -16.90
C GLY A 146 -46.59 3.52 -16.52
N THR A 147 -47.38 4.41 -17.09
CA THR A 147 -48.83 4.42 -16.95
C THR A 147 -49.48 4.59 -18.33
N GLY A 148 -50.66 4.02 -18.51
CA GLY A 148 -51.42 4.17 -19.75
C GLY A 148 -52.71 3.37 -19.78
N LYS A 149 -53.42 3.47 -20.91
CA LYS A 149 -54.74 2.85 -21.15
C LYS A 149 -54.96 2.65 -22.64
N TYR A 150 -55.85 1.74 -23.03
CA TYR A 150 -56.23 1.57 -24.43
C TYR A 150 -56.96 2.81 -25.00
N PRO A 151 -56.61 3.35 -26.18
CA PRO A 151 -55.65 2.84 -27.18
C PRO A 151 -54.26 3.48 -27.14
N ASP A 152 -53.93 4.22 -26.07
CA ASP A 152 -52.71 5.00 -25.98
C ASP A 152 -51.50 4.09 -25.68
N PRO A 153 -50.41 4.15 -26.48
CA PRO A 153 -49.24 3.31 -26.27
C PRO A 153 -48.40 3.82 -25.09
N VAL A 154 -47.81 2.89 -24.34
CA VAL A 154 -47.14 3.19 -23.07
C VAL A 154 -45.69 3.64 -23.29
N THR A 155 -45.25 4.60 -22.48
CA THR A 155 -43.81 4.91 -22.30
C THR A 155 -43.34 4.30 -20.99
N LEU A 156 -42.32 3.45 -21.05
CA LEU A 156 -41.69 2.85 -19.88
C LEU A 156 -40.43 3.60 -19.49
N ASN A 157 -40.31 3.97 -18.22
CA ASN A 157 -39.13 4.64 -17.67
C ASN A 157 -38.41 3.64 -16.74
N PHE A 158 -37.28 3.11 -17.20
CA PHE A 158 -36.44 2.18 -16.42
C PHE A 158 -35.46 2.92 -15.51
N THR A 159 -35.00 2.27 -14.45
CA THR A 159 -33.92 2.73 -13.56
C THR A 159 -33.09 1.53 -13.13
N HIS A 160 -31.82 1.75 -12.76
CA HIS A 160 -31.01 0.71 -12.15
C HIS A 160 -31.60 0.26 -10.80
N ALA A 161 -31.69 -1.05 -10.61
CA ALA A 161 -31.98 -1.65 -9.31
C ALA A 161 -30.69 -1.96 -8.52
N LEU A 162 -29.53 -1.95 -9.18
CA LEU A 162 -28.21 -1.91 -8.54
C LEU A 162 -27.84 -0.46 -8.17
N ALA A 163 -26.81 -0.29 -7.35
CA ALA A 163 -26.13 0.99 -7.18
C ALA A 163 -24.84 1.01 -8.02
N LYS A 164 -24.40 2.17 -8.50
CA LYS A 164 -23.10 2.33 -9.17
C LYS A 164 -22.08 2.95 -8.22
N VAL A 165 -20.88 2.36 -8.16
CA VAL A 165 -19.72 2.93 -7.46
C VAL A 165 -18.61 3.20 -8.46
N ARG A 166 -18.17 4.45 -8.53
CA ARG A 166 -16.95 4.90 -9.22
C ARG A 166 -15.85 5.17 -8.19
N ILE A 167 -14.65 4.69 -8.46
CA ILE A 167 -13.43 5.08 -7.74
C ILE A 167 -12.51 5.82 -8.70
N THR A 168 -12.09 7.02 -8.31
CA THR A 168 -11.23 7.90 -9.11
C THR A 168 -9.92 8.13 -8.36
N PRO A 169 -8.77 7.59 -8.80
CA PRO A 169 -7.47 7.92 -8.24
C PRO A 169 -7.13 9.40 -8.42
N SER A 170 -6.57 10.01 -7.38
CA SER A 170 -6.12 11.41 -7.37
C SER A 170 -4.59 11.49 -7.34
N ASP A 171 -4.04 12.57 -7.89
CA ASP A 171 -2.66 13.03 -7.71
C ASP A 171 -1.62 11.88 -7.75
N ASP A 172 -0.94 11.59 -6.63
CA ASP A 172 0.11 10.57 -6.52
C ASP A 172 -0.38 9.11 -6.73
N ALA A 173 -1.70 8.87 -6.76
CA ALA A 173 -2.29 7.56 -7.08
C ALA A 173 -2.40 7.31 -8.59
N LEU A 174 -2.33 8.37 -9.41
CA LEU A 174 -2.39 8.27 -10.87
C LEU A 174 -1.20 7.45 -11.39
N GLY A 175 -1.48 6.44 -12.22
CA GLY A 175 -0.47 5.53 -12.76
C GLY A 175 0.06 4.45 -11.81
N LYS A 176 -0.16 4.57 -10.49
CA LYS A 176 0.14 3.51 -9.50
C LYS A 176 -0.96 2.44 -9.43
N VAL A 177 -2.20 2.79 -9.81
CA VAL A 177 -3.36 1.90 -9.82
C VAL A 177 -3.56 1.26 -11.21
N GLN A 178 -3.45 -0.06 -11.29
CA GLN A 178 -3.66 -0.85 -12.52
C GLN A 178 -5.01 -1.58 -12.52
N SER A 179 -5.43 -2.07 -11.35
CA SER A 179 -6.75 -2.66 -11.11
C SER A 179 -7.33 -2.20 -9.78
N LEU A 180 -8.66 -2.22 -9.67
CA LEU A 180 -9.39 -1.94 -8.44
C LEU A 180 -10.51 -2.94 -8.22
N GLN A 181 -10.73 -3.25 -6.94
CA GLN A 181 -11.76 -4.16 -6.47
C GLN A 181 -12.48 -3.58 -5.25
N LEU A 182 -13.78 -3.87 -5.13
CA LEU A 182 -14.61 -3.56 -3.95
C LEU A 182 -14.97 -4.84 -3.20
N TYR A 183 -14.96 -4.82 -1.87
CA TYR A 183 -15.42 -5.95 -1.07
C TYR A 183 -16.91 -5.81 -0.72
N THR A 184 -17.75 -6.65 -1.32
CA THR A 184 -19.20 -6.73 -1.07
C THR A 184 -19.78 -8.00 -1.71
N TYR A 185 -21.10 -8.11 -1.87
CA TYR A 185 -21.76 -9.25 -2.50
C TYR A 185 -21.38 -9.40 -3.98
N THR A 186 -20.70 -10.50 -4.32
CA THR A 186 -20.30 -10.84 -5.69
C THR A 186 -21.45 -11.43 -6.51
N GLN A 187 -22.64 -11.53 -5.94
CA GLN A 187 -23.85 -12.03 -6.60
C GLN A 187 -25.04 -11.16 -6.21
N CYS A 188 -25.92 -10.88 -7.17
CA CYS A 188 -27.23 -10.29 -6.92
C CYS A 188 -28.30 -11.32 -7.30
N THR A 189 -29.11 -11.78 -6.35
CA THR A 189 -30.37 -12.44 -6.71
C THR A 189 -31.35 -11.38 -7.22
N TYR A 190 -32.27 -11.73 -8.11
CA TYR A 190 -33.26 -10.76 -8.57
C TYR A 190 -34.60 -11.41 -8.91
N GLU A 191 -35.68 -10.70 -8.57
CA GLU A 191 -37.07 -11.06 -8.86
C GLU A 191 -37.80 -9.82 -9.39
N LYS A 192 -38.39 -9.93 -10.58
CA LYS A 192 -39.13 -8.86 -11.28
C LYS A 192 -38.39 -7.52 -11.34
N GLY A 193 -37.09 -7.58 -11.58
CA GLY A 193 -36.21 -6.41 -11.66
C GLY A 193 -35.76 -5.82 -10.31
N ASN A 194 -36.20 -6.37 -9.18
CA ASN A 194 -35.77 -5.93 -7.86
C ASN A 194 -34.47 -6.63 -7.45
N ALA A 195 -33.50 -5.87 -6.95
CA ALA A 195 -32.23 -6.41 -6.47
C ALA A 195 -32.39 -7.08 -5.09
N GLY A 196 -31.82 -8.27 -4.95
CA GLY A 196 -31.76 -9.05 -3.72
C GLY A 196 -30.33 -9.54 -3.41
N GLN A 197 -30.11 -9.91 -2.16
CA GLN A 197 -28.80 -10.36 -1.67
C GLN A 197 -28.38 -11.68 -2.35
N GLY A 198 -27.14 -11.75 -2.81
CA GLY A 198 -26.48 -13.02 -3.14
C GLY A 198 -26.05 -13.81 -1.88
N SER A 199 -25.57 -15.03 -2.07
CA SER A 199 -25.08 -15.86 -0.95
C SER A 199 -23.58 -15.68 -0.64
N GLN A 200 -22.87 -14.87 -1.42
CA GLN A 200 -21.40 -14.77 -1.41
C GLN A 200 -20.94 -13.32 -1.31
N GLU A 201 -20.12 -13.02 -0.30
CA GLU A 201 -19.28 -11.82 -0.24
C GLU A 201 -17.89 -12.12 -0.80
N GLY A 202 -17.29 -11.13 -1.46
CA GLY A 202 -15.97 -11.26 -2.08
C GLY A 202 -15.51 -9.97 -2.75
N TRP A 203 -14.49 -10.09 -3.58
CA TRP A 203 -13.94 -8.97 -4.35
C TRP A 203 -14.61 -8.88 -5.71
N ILE A 204 -15.27 -7.76 -5.99
CA ILE A 204 -15.76 -7.39 -7.32
C ILE A 204 -14.63 -6.73 -8.11
N GLU A 205 -14.19 -7.32 -9.22
CA GLU A 205 -13.28 -6.66 -10.17
C GLU A 205 -14.01 -5.52 -10.91
N MET A 206 -13.49 -4.31 -10.82
CA MET A 206 -14.11 -3.11 -11.39
C MET A 206 -13.69 -2.89 -12.85
N LYS A 207 -14.60 -2.36 -13.67
CA LYS A 207 -14.32 -1.91 -15.04
C LYS A 207 -13.41 -0.69 -15.02
N LYS A 208 -12.30 -0.69 -15.76
CA LYS A 208 -11.53 0.54 -15.99
C LYS A 208 -12.25 1.40 -17.04
N CYS A 209 -12.51 2.66 -16.70
CA CYS A 209 -13.20 3.64 -17.54
C CYS A 209 -12.39 4.94 -17.65
N GLU A 210 -12.69 5.75 -18.65
CA GLU A 210 -12.12 7.10 -18.82
C GLU A 210 -13.25 8.07 -19.16
N TYR A 211 -13.25 9.26 -18.56
CA TYR A 211 -14.22 10.31 -18.87
C TYR A 211 -13.53 11.68 -18.96
N THR A 212 -14.10 12.58 -19.76
CA THR A 212 -13.53 13.93 -19.93
C THR A 212 -14.22 14.92 -18.99
N GLU A 213 -13.43 15.63 -18.19
CA GLU A 213 -13.88 16.70 -17.30
C GLU A 213 -13.01 17.94 -17.48
N ASN A 214 -13.61 19.10 -17.75
CA ASN A 214 -12.91 20.36 -18.03
C ASN A 214 -11.81 20.28 -19.12
N GLY A 215 -11.92 19.32 -20.05
CA GLY A 215 -10.94 19.07 -21.12
C GLY A 215 -9.77 18.17 -20.73
N ALA A 216 -9.72 17.67 -19.49
CA ALA A 216 -8.79 16.64 -19.05
C ALA A 216 -9.46 15.25 -19.10
N THR A 217 -8.71 14.23 -19.53
CA THR A 217 -9.13 12.83 -19.41
C THR A 217 -8.87 12.33 -17.99
N ILE A 218 -9.91 11.86 -17.31
CA ILE A 218 -9.84 11.28 -15.97
C ILE A 218 -10.04 9.77 -16.08
N THR A 219 -9.06 8.99 -15.60
CA THR A 219 -9.18 7.53 -15.47
C THR A 219 -9.89 7.20 -14.16
N CYS A 220 -10.89 6.31 -14.22
CA CYS A 220 -11.61 5.81 -13.04
C CYS A 220 -11.91 4.31 -13.18
N TRP A 221 -12.44 3.72 -12.12
CA TRP A 221 -12.94 2.35 -12.10
C TRP A 221 -14.39 2.32 -11.65
N GLU A 222 -15.24 1.57 -12.34
CA GLU A 222 -16.67 1.45 -12.04
C GLU A 222 -17.07 0.00 -11.73
N ALA A 223 -18.00 -0.17 -10.80
CA ALA A 223 -18.73 -1.42 -10.61
C ALA A 223 -20.16 -1.14 -10.17
N ASN A 224 -21.09 -1.98 -10.63
CA ASN A 224 -22.44 -2.00 -10.10
C ASN A 224 -22.51 -3.03 -8.95
N VAL A 225 -23.17 -2.65 -7.85
CA VAL A 225 -23.17 -3.38 -6.57
C VAL A 225 -24.59 -3.57 -6.04
N VAL A 226 -24.80 -4.58 -5.21
CA VAL A 226 -26.09 -4.82 -4.54
C VAL A 226 -26.38 -3.68 -3.56
N PRO A 227 -27.55 -3.02 -3.63
CA PRO A 227 -27.93 -1.97 -2.69
C PRO A 227 -28.29 -2.56 -1.32
N GLY A 228 -28.19 -1.74 -0.27
CA GLY A 228 -28.55 -2.10 1.12
C GLY A 228 -27.42 -2.73 1.93
N TYR A 229 -26.23 -2.95 1.35
CA TYR A 229 -25.10 -3.61 2.03
C TYR A 229 -23.91 -2.66 2.21
N GLU A 230 -23.40 -2.54 3.44
CA GLU A 230 -22.29 -1.65 3.78
C GLU A 230 -21.00 -2.02 3.02
N ILE A 231 -20.44 -1.05 2.30
CA ILE A 231 -19.13 -1.13 1.67
C ILE A 231 -18.13 -0.34 2.52
N LYS A 232 -17.02 -0.99 2.89
CA LYS A 232 -15.97 -0.43 3.76
C LYS A 232 -14.54 -0.73 3.33
N LYS A 233 -14.34 -1.50 2.26
CA LYS A 233 -13.02 -1.95 1.80
C LYS A 233 -12.89 -1.88 0.28
N LEU A 234 -11.70 -1.50 -0.17
CA LEU A 234 -11.23 -1.64 -1.53
C LEU A 234 -9.90 -2.40 -1.57
N ARG A 235 -9.51 -2.88 -2.75
CA ARG A 235 -8.19 -3.46 -3.01
C ARG A 235 -7.66 -2.96 -4.34
N ALA A 236 -6.47 -2.38 -4.34
CA ALA A 236 -5.75 -2.01 -5.56
C ALA A 236 -4.76 -3.11 -5.96
N ASN A 237 -4.48 -3.23 -7.26
CA ASN A 237 -3.43 -4.08 -7.81
C ASN A 237 -3.52 -5.58 -7.38
N GLY A 238 -4.71 -6.03 -6.97
CA GLY A 238 -4.98 -7.40 -6.49
C GLY A 238 -4.49 -7.74 -5.07
N THR A 239 -3.69 -6.90 -4.42
CA THR A 239 -3.06 -7.18 -3.11
C THR A 239 -3.12 -6.02 -2.10
N GLU A 240 -3.26 -4.77 -2.55
CA GLU A 240 -3.24 -3.59 -1.68
C GLU A 240 -4.63 -3.31 -1.08
N GLU A 241 -5.00 -4.07 -0.05
CA GLU A 241 -6.26 -3.86 0.69
C GLU A 241 -6.22 -2.59 1.55
N ARG A 242 -7.27 -1.77 1.48
CA ARG A 242 -7.46 -0.60 2.34
C ARG A 242 -8.92 -0.49 2.78
N ASN A 243 -9.12 -0.01 4.02
CA ASN A 243 -10.43 0.43 4.47
C ASN A 243 -10.74 1.81 3.85
N LEU A 244 -12.01 2.07 3.57
CA LEU A 244 -12.49 3.40 3.20
C LEU A 244 -12.42 4.34 4.42
N SER A 245 -12.20 5.64 4.18
CA SER A 245 -12.21 6.67 5.23
C SER A 245 -13.58 6.81 5.91
N ALA A 246 -14.65 6.53 5.17
CA ALA A 246 -15.99 6.32 5.69
C ALA A 246 -16.62 5.11 4.97
N ALA A 247 -17.27 4.23 5.72
CA ALA A 247 -18.13 3.20 5.15
C ALA A 247 -19.45 3.82 4.67
N PHE A 248 -20.07 3.23 3.65
CA PHE A 248 -21.35 3.70 3.11
C PHE A 248 -22.24 2.52 2.70
N THR A 249 -23.55 2.72 2.73
CA THR A 249 -24.53 1.74 2.24
C THR A 249 -25.10 2.23 0.92
N PRO A 250 -24.88 1.53 -0.21
CA PRO A 250 -25.40 1.96 -1.50
C PRO A 250 -26.93 1.81 -1.58
N GLU A 251 -27.60 2.76 -2.21
CA GLU A 251 -29.04 2.73 -2.51
C GLU A 251 -29.29 2.39 -3.99
N ALA A 252 -30.42 1.74 -4.29
CA ALA A 252 -30.78 1.36 -5.66
C ALA A 252 -30.90 2.60 -6.57
N GLY A 253 -30.29 2.55 -7.76
CA GLY A 253 -30.31 3.65 -8.74
C GLY A 253 -29.54 4.90 -8.28
N LYS A 254 -28.58 4.74 -7.36
CA LYS A 254 -27.69 5.82 -6.91
C LYS A 254 -26.25 5.61 -7.38
N PHE A 255 -25.62 6.74 -7.67
CA PHE A 255 -24.21 6.86 -8.05
C PHE A 255 -23.37 7.36 -6.87
N TYR A 256 -22.26 6.69 -6.59
CA TYR A 256 -21.29 7.05 -5.57
C TYR A 256 -19.92 7.24 -6.23
N ASN A 257 -19.27 8.38 -6.00
CA ASN A 257 -17.90 8.66 -6.48
C ASN A 257 -16.95 8.76 -5.29
N ILE A 258 -15.90 7.94 -5.29
CA ILE A 258 -14.91 7.83 -4.21
C ILE A 258 -13.55 8.26 -4.75
N THR A 259 -12.93 9.24 -4.12
CA THR A 259 -11.55 9.62 -4.44
C THR A 259 -10.57 8.66 -3.76
N LEU A 260 -9.66 8.06 -4.52
CA LEU A 260 -8.59 7.22 -4.01
C LEU A 260 -7.28 8.01 -3.94
N ASN A 261 -6.95 8.51 -2.75
CA ASN A 261 -5.68 9.16 -2.46
C ASN A 261 -4.60 8.11 -2.18
N TYR A 262 -3.38 8.31 -2.70
CA TYR A 262 -2.20 7.52 -2.36
C TYR A 262 -1.26 8.33 -1.46
N ASP A 263 -1.10 7.91 -0.21
CA ASP A 263 -0.07 8.44 0.68
C ASP A 263 1.30 7.85 0.30
N LYS A 264 2.11 8.67 -0.38
CA LYS A 264 3.50 8.34 -0.74
C LYS A 264 4.48 8.36 0.42
N GLY A 265 4.13 8.94 1.56
CA GLY A 265 4.93 8.92 2.79
C GLY A 265 6.06 9.94 2.89
N TYR A 266 6.14 10.89 1.96
CA TYR A 266 7.15 11.95 1.98
C TYR A 266 6.65 13.27 1.39
N ASN A 267 7.23 14.37 1.86
CA ASN A 267 7.29 15.64 1.12
C ASN A 267 8.66 15.78 0.45
N LEU A 268 8.73 16.52 -0.64
CA LEU A 268 9.98 16.80 -1.35
C LEU A 268 10.25 18.31 -1.33
N SER A 269 11.48 18.71 -1.02
CA SER A 269 11.91 20.10 -1.10
C SER A 269 11.80 20.67 -2.52
N ALA A 270 11.67 21.99 -2.64
CA ALA A 270 11.46 22.66 -3.92
C ALA A 270 12.61 22.53 -4.94
N ASP A 271 13.81 22.16 -4.48
CA ASP A 271 14.98 21.84 -5.31
C ASP A 271 15.06 20.35 -5.71
N GLY A 272 14.13 19.51 -5.24
CA GLY A 272 14.09 18.08 -5.50
C GLY A 272 15.13 17.25 -4.74
N LYS A 273 15.88 17.84 -3.79
CA LYS A 273 17.05 17.20 -3.17
C LYS A 273 16.85 16.65 -1.76
N THR A 274 15.77 16.97 -1.07
CA THR A 274 15.54 16.56 0.33
C THR A 274 14.15 15.97 0.51
N TYR A 275 14.10 14.74 0.99
CA TYR A 275 12.88 14.02 1.34
C TYR A 275 12.57 14.23 2.82
N GLU A 276 11.39 14.76 3.15
CA GLU A 276 10.86 14.76 4.52
C GLU A 276 9.93 13.54 4.68
N VAL A 277 10.42 12.49 5.35
CA VAL A 277 9.79 11.17 5.37
C VAL A 277 8.98 10.94 6.65
N TYR A 278 7.75 10.47 6.50
CA TYR A 278 6.81 10.22 7.59
C TYR A 278 6.14 8.83 7.58
N ASN A 279 6.38 8.00 6.57
CA ASN A 279 5.98 6.58 6.61
C ASN A 279 6.94 5.68 5.81
N ALA A 280 6.76 4.36 5.92
CA ALA A 280 7.61 3.36 5.29
C ALA A 280 7.72 3.46 3.76
N ASN A 281 6.65 3.86 3.06
CA ASN A 281 6.67 4.05 1.61
C ASN A 281 7.61 5.21 1.24
N GLY A 282 7.58 6.30 2.01
CA GLY A 282 8.44 7.45 1.75
C GLY A 282 9.91 7.17 2.00
N LEU A 283 10.23 6.31 2.99
CA LEU A 283 11.60 5.89 3.24
C LEU A 283 12.13 4.98 2.12
N LEU A 284 11.27 4.15 1.54
CA LEU A 284 11.61 3.30 0.38
C LEU A 284 11.76 4.12 -0.91
N GLU A 285 10.88 5.10 -1.17
CA GLU A 285 11.01 6.00 -2.32
C GLU A 285 12.28 6.88 -2.19
N TRP A 286 12.66 7.32 -0.98
CA TRP A 286 13.98 7.94 -0.75
C TRP A 286 15.13 6.96 -0.99
N ASN A 287 15.04 5.69 -0.55
CA ASN A 287 16.08 4.69 -0.80
C ASN A 287 16.33 4.51 -2.31
N GLU A 288 15.27 4.34 -3.11
CA GLU A 288 15.36 4.27 -4.56
C GLU A 288 16.03 5.53 -5.15
N ALA A 289 15.63 6.72 -4.71
CA ALA A 289 16.23 7.98 -5.16
C ALA A 289 17.72 8.08 -4.81
N ALA A 290 18.10 7.80 -3.56
CA ALA A 290 19.46 7.87 -3.05
C ALA A 290 20.40 6.82 -3.69
N ARG A 291 19.88 5.69 -4.15
CA ARG A 291 20.66 4.70 -4.93
C ARG A 291 20.93 5.14 -6.38
N ASN A 292 20.15 6.08 -6.92
CA ASN A 292 20.36 6.65 -8.26
C ASN A 292 21.15 7.98 -8.21
N ASP A 293 20.97 8.78 -7.16
CA ASP A 293 21.72 10.00 -6.88
C ASP A 293 22.14 10.03 -5.40
N LEU A 294 23.42 9.71 -5.16
CA LEU A 294 24.02 9.57 -3.83
C LEU A 294 24.07 10.88 -3.03
N SER A 295 23.66 12.02 -3.60
CA SER A 295 23.57 13.32 -2.92
C SER A 295 22.18 13.66 -2.37
N ILE A 296 21.17 12.80 -2.57
CA ILE A 296 19.79 13.03 -2.13
C ILE A 296 19.66 12.89 -0.60
N ASN A 297 19.23 13.96 0.07
CA ASN A 297 19.05 14.02 1.51
C ASN A 297 17.73 13.38 1.97
N CYS A 298 17.70 12.92 3.21
CA CYS A 298 16.50 12.50 3.93
C CYS A 298 16.46 13.14 5.32
N THR A 299 15.26 13.54 5.74
CA THR A 299 14.94 13.98 7.08
C THR A 299 13.72 13.19 7.54
N LEU A 300 13.83 12.41 8.61
CA LEU A 300 12.67 11.78 9.23
C LEU A 300 11.87 12.82 10.03
N ILE A 301 10.54 12.75 9.95
CA ILE A 301 9.60 13.54 10.76
C ILE A 301 8.55 12.67 11.49
N ALA A 302 8.71 11.34 11.42
CA ALA A 302 7.96 10.35 12.18
C ALA A 302 8.80 9.06 12.33
N ASP A 303 8.40 8.20 13.27
CA ASP A 303 8.97 6.85 13.40
C ASP A 303 8.48 5.94 12.26
N ILE A 304 9.34 5.06 11.78
CA ILE A 304 9.14 4.26 10.58
C ILE A 304 9.21 2.76 10.91
N ASP A 305 8.22 1.98 10.48
CA ASP A 305 8.24 0.52 10.55
C ASP A 305 8.57 -0.10 9.18
N LEU A 306 9.70 -0.80 9.08
CA LEU A 306 10.14 -1.52 7.88
C LEU A 306 9.87 -3.04 7.98
N THR A 307 9.09 -3.50 8.95
CA THR A 307 8.73 -4.92 9.09
C THR A 307 8.11 -5.46 7.80
N GLY A 308 8.72 -6.51 7.24
CA GLY A 308 8.27 -7.13 5.99
C GLY A 308 8.50 -6.27 4.72
N LYS A 309 9.37 -5.24 4.80
CA LYS A 309 9.81 -4.46 3.64
C LYS A 309 11.22 -4.91 3.22
N GLU A 310 11.42 -5.03 1.91
CA GLU A 310 12.74 -5.25 1.33
C GLU A 310 13.58 -3.96 1.41
N TRP A 311 14.85 -4.08 1.78
CA TRP A 311 15.79 -2.95 1.82
C TRP A 311 17.06 -3.26 1.03
N THR A 312 17.47 -2.32 0.19
CA THR A 312 18.77 -2.38 -0.53
C THR A 312 19.71 -1.33 0.06
N PRO A 313 20.91 -1.73 0.56
CA PRO A 313 21.91 -0.78 1.07
C PRO A 313 22.28 0.29 0.04
N ILE A 314 22.36 1.54 0.48
CA ILE A 314 22.74 2.69 -0.37
C ILE A 314 24.26 2.76 -0.51
N GLY A 315 24.75 2.90 -1.73
CA GLY A 315 26.18 2.80 -2.04
C GLY A 315 26.68 1.35 -2.10
N SER A 316 27.91 1.17 -2.57
CA SER A 316 28.51 -0.15 -2.73
C SER A 316 30.03 -0.18 -2.66
N ASN A 317 30.55 -1.33 -2.26
CA ASN A 317 31.95 -1.74 -2.38
C ASN A 317 31.94 -3.09 -3.12
N ILE A 318 31.84 -3.06 -4.46
CA ILE A 318 31.68 -4.26 -5.28
C ILE A 318 32.82 -4.30 -6.31
N ASN A 319 33.51 -5.45 -6.40
CA ASN A 319 34.69 -5.62 -7.26
C ASN A 319 35.76 -4.53 -7.06
N TYR A 320 35.95 -4.08 -5.81
CA TYR A 320 36.85 -2.98 -5.42
C TYR A 320 36.48 -1.60 -5.99
N VAL A 321 35.27 -1.44 -6.55
CA VAL A 321 34.71 -0.13 -6.91
C VAL A 321 33.91 0.38 -5.71
N TYR A 322 34.40 1.45 -5.10
CA TYR A 322 33.73 2.15 -4.01
C TYR A 322 32.80 3.24 -4.56
N THR A 323 31.55 3.25 -4.08
CA THR A 323 30.57 4.30 -4.36
C THR A 323 29.82 4.61 -3.06
N GLY A 324 30.05 5.78 -2.47
CA GLY A 324 29.45 6.15 -1.18
C GLY A 324 28.34 7.19 -1.26
N TYR A 325 27.45 7.16 -0.28
CA TYR A 325 26.45 8.19 -0.02
C TYR A 325 27.13 9.50 0.40
N THR A 326 26.80 10.61 -0.26
CA THR A 326 27.34 11.96 -0.01
C THR A 326 26.29 12.94 0.53
N GLY A 327 25.01 12.56 0.55
CA GLY A 327 23.93 13.34 1.16
C GLY A 327 23.94 13.30 2.70
N THR A 328 22.93 13.93 3.28
CA THR A 328 22.63 13.89 4.72
C THR A 328 21.38 13.05 4.98
N PHE A 329 21.49 12.06 5.86
CA PHE A 329 20.36 11.37 6.48
C PHE A 329 20.21 11.87 7.92
N ASP A 330 19.15 12.60 8.22
CA ASP A 330 18.82 13.11 9.56
C ASP A 330 17.59 12.39 10.12
N GLY A 331 17.79 11.53 11.12
CA GLY A 331 16.68 10.90 11.81
C GLY A 331 15.91 11.83 12.75
N GLN A 332 16.43 13.01 13.10
CA GLN A 332 15.85 13.94 14.09
C GLN A 332 15.43 13.33 15.45
N GLY A 333 15.97 12.16 15.81
CA GLY A 333 15.62 11.39 17.01
C GLY A 333 14.56 10.31 16.78
N HIS A 334 14.06 10.15 15.55
CA HIS A 334 13.09 9.12 15.19
C HIS A 334 13.68 7.71 15.09
N THR A 335 12.78 6.74 15.25
CA THR A 335 13.10 5.31 15.22
C THR A 335 12.78 4.70 13.86
N ILE A 336 13.66 3.85 13.34
CA ILE A 336 13.36 2.88 12.27
C ILE A 336 13.35 1.48 12.89
N SER A 337 12.21 0.81 12.85
CA SER A 337 12.03 -0.55 13.39
C SER A 337 12.00 -1.62 12.31
N GLY A 338 12.43 -2.84 12.64
CA GLY A 338 12.23 -4.04 11.80
C GLY A 338 13.08 -4.10 10.53
N LEU A 339 14.11 -3.25 10.40
CA LEU A 339 15.03 -3.23 9.26
C LEU A 339 15.71 -4.60 9.10
N THR A 340 15.35 -5.30 8.02
CA THR A 340 15.93 -6.60 7.67
C THR A 340 16.73 -6.48 6.37
N ILE A 341 17.97 -6.95 6.37
CA ILE A 341 18.85 -6.98 5.21
C ILE A 341 19.60 -8.30 5.21
N ASN A 342 19.47 -9.11 4.16
CA ASN A 342 20.24 -10.35 4.01
C ASN A 342 20.85 -10.41 2.61
N GLN A 343 22.09 -9.92 2.48
CA GLN A 343 22.76 -9.82 1.18
C GLN A 343 24.22 -10.28 1.28
N ALA A 344 24.56 -11.38 0.61
CA ALA A 344 25.93 -11.89 0.51
C ALA A 344 26.80 -10.96 -0.36
N ARG A 345 27.29 -9.88 0.26
CA ARG A 345 28.18 -8.87 -0.32
C ARG A 345 28.92 -8.10 0.77
N PHE A 346 29.85 -7.28 0.33
CA PHE A 346 30.52 -6.26 1.15
C PHE A 346 29.64 -5.02 1.33
N ALA A 347 29.92 -4.27 2.40
CA ALA A 347 29.33 -2.98 2.73
C ALA A 347 27.80 -3.05 2.85
N VAL A 348 27.33 -3.53 4.02
CA VAL A 348 25.92 -3.80 4.33
C VAL A 348 25.49 -3.08 5.61
N GLY A 349 24.38 -2.35 5.52
CA GLY A 349 23.76 -1.56 6.58
C GLY A 349 22.57 -0.76 6.04
N LEU A 350 21.96 0.10 6.86
CA LEU A 350 20.98 1.10 6.37
C LEU A 350 21.56 1.84 5.16
N ILE A 351 22.79 2.34 5.30
CA ILE A 351 23.67 2.72 4.21
C ILE A 351 24.73 1.62 4.05
N GLY A 352 25.05 1.24 2.80
CA GLY A 352 26.17 0.34 2.52
C GLY A 352 27.51 1.06 2.70
N CYS A 353 27.72 2.15 1.95
CA CYS A 353 28.92 2.98 1.99
C CYS A 353 28.55 4.45 2.21
N ILE A 354 29.18 5.14 3.17
CA ILE A 354 29.13 6.60 3.31
C ILE A 354 30.43 7.19 2.77
N ASP A 355 30.37 8.09 1.80
CA ASP A 355 31.55 8.75 1.23
C ASP A 355 31.96 10.00 2.03
N LYS A 356 33.10 10.58 1.66
CA LYS A 356 33.52 11.90 2.15
C LYS A 356 32.40 12.93 1.99
N GLY A 357 32.04 13.60 3.08
CA GLY A 357 30.98 14.61 3.12
C GLY A 357 29.57 14.05 3.34
N GLY A 358 29.38 12.74 3.16
CA GLY A 358 28.16 12.07 3.59
C GLY A 358 28.00 12.09 5.11
N THR A 359 26.75 12.25 5.57
CA THR A 359 26.43 12.28 7.00
C THR A 359 25.21 11.43 7.29
N VAL A 360 25.28 10.57 8.29
CA VAL A 360 24.10 9.89 8.88
C VAL A 360 24.04 10.26 10.35
N LYS A 361 22.90 10.80 10.80
CA LYS A 361 22.80 11.33 12.16
C LYS A 361 21.42 11.17 12.78
N ASN A 362 21.40 11.21 14.12
CA ASN A 362 20.19 11.30 14.94
C ASN A 362 19.12 10.22 14.66
N VAL A 363 19.48 8.99 14.28
CA VAL A 363 18.51 7.91 14.05
C VAL A 363 18.67 6.79 15.06
N GLN A 364 17.56 6.29 15.61
CA GLN A 364 17.52 5.03 16.32
C GLN A 364 17.12 3.92 15.36
N LEU A 365 17.92 2.86 15.26
CA LEU A 365 17.49 1.60 14.66
C LEU A 365 17.05 0.65 15.76
N LYS A 366 15.93 -0.04 15.57
CA LYS A 366 15.36 -0.96 16.55
C LYS A 366 15.04 -2.32 15.94
N ASP A 367 15.38 -3.38 16.67
CA ASP A 367 15.10 -4.77 16.31
C ASP A 367 15.56 -5.12 14.88
N VAL A 368 16.81 -4.77 14.58
CA VAL A 368 17.43 -4.98 13.25
C VAL A 368 17.79 -6.45 13.01
N ASN A 369 17.77 -6.89 11.75
CA ASN A 369 18.31 -8.19 11.34
C ASN A 369 19.14 -8.03 10.06
N ILE A 370 20.44 -7.81 10.23
CA ILE A 370 21.34 -7.41 9.14
C ILE A 370 22.45 -8.44 8.98
N SER A 371 22.52 -9.09 7.83
CA SER A 371 23.56 -10.06 7.46
C SER A 371 24.22 -9.77 6.12
N GLY A 372 25.55 -9.85 6.08
CA GLY A 372 26.38 -9.70 4.89
C GLY A 372 27.69 -10.48 4.95
N GLU A 373 28.57 -10.32 3.96
CA GLU A 373 29.87 -11.01 3.94
C GLU A 373 30.90 -10.30 4.82
N SER A 374 31.09 -9.01 4.62
CA SER A 374 32.14 -8.22 5.27
C SER A 374 31.75 -6.73 5.25
N GLU A 375 32.33 -5.94 6.16
CA GLU A 375 31.98 -4.52 6.32
C GLU A 375 30.47 -4.40 6.60
N VAL A 376 30.01 -5.10 7.64
CA VAL A 376 28.60 -5.14 8.05
C VAL A 376 28.41 -4.28 9.30
N GLY A 377 27.50 -3.32 9.26
CA GLY A 377 27.12 -2.51 10.41
C GLY A 377 25.71 -1.96 10.28
N ALA A 378 25.01 -1.76 11.40
CA ALA A 378 23.59 -1.45 11.36
C ALA A 378 23.29 -0.11 10.65
N ILE A 379 24.05 0.94 10.97
CA ILE A 379 23.93 2.26 10.33
C ILE A 379 24.68 2.28 9.01
N ALA A 380 25.93 1.82 9.01
CA ALA A 380 26.81 1.84 7.84
C ALA A 380 27.66 0.57 7.74
N GLY A 381 27.78 0.02 6.54
CA GLY A 381 28.75 -1.04 6.27
C GLY A 381 30.19 -0.53 6.30
N ALA A 382 30.47 0.48 5.48
CA ALA A 382 31.74 1.21 5.45
C ALA A 382 31.51 2.74 5.50
N SER A 383 32.42 3.48 6.14
CA SER A 383 32.33 4.95 6.23
C SER A 383 33.67 5.67 6.00
N LEU A 384 33.64 6.66 5.10
CA LEU A 384 34.59 7.76 4.94
C LEU A 384 33.99 9.11 5.37
N GLY A 385 32.69 9.12 5.71
CA GLY A 385 31.96 10.28 6.21
C GLY A 385 31.55 10.12 7.68
N THR A 386 30.64 10.98 8.14
CA THR A 386 30.33 11.11 9.57
C THR A 386 29.07 10.33 9.97
N VAL A 387 29.16 9.55 11.04
CA VAL A 387 28.02 8.92 11.73
C VAL A 387 27.90 9.51 13.13
N ILE A 388 26.83 10.27 13.41
CA ILE A 388 26.71 11.04 14.66
C ILE A 388 25.36 10.95 15.37
N GLY A 389 25.35 10.56 16.65
CA GLY A 389 24.13 10.48 17.46
C GLY A 389 23.18 9.36 17.06
N CYS A 390 23.69 8.29 16.45
CA CYS A 390 22.90 7.14 16.04
C CYS A 390 22.91 6.04 17.11
N SER A 391 21.78 5.35 17.31
CA SER A 391 21.68 4.26 18.28
C SER A 391 21.09 3.00 17.66
N VAL A 392 21.43 1.84 18.21
CA VAL A 392 20.94 0.53 17.76
C VAL A 392 20.44 -0.27 18.97
N GLU A 393 19.13 -0.46 19.03
CA GLU A 393 18.40 -1.13 20.12
C GLU A 393 18.01 -2.55 19.71
N GLY A 394 18.65 -3.55 20.31
CA GLY A 394 18.37 -4.97 20.05
C GLY A 394 18.72 -5.43 18.61
N GLY A 395 18.24 -6.61 18.26
CA GLY A 395 18.51 -7.23 16.95
C GLY A 395 19.91 -7.84 16.79
N SER A 396 20.28 -8.15 15.56
CA SER A 396 21.54 -8.80 15.19
C SER A 396 22.22 -8.19 13.96
N VAL A 397 23.54 -8.08 14.02
CA VAL A 397 24.43 -7.62 12.94
C VAL A 397 25.50 -8.69 12.69
N THR A 398 25.47 -9.33 11.52
CA THR A 398 26.27 -10.54 11.24
C THR A 398 27.07 -10.41 9.94
N ALA A 399 28.40 -10.47 10.04
CA ALA A 399 29.28 -10.77 8.91
C ALA A 399 29.54 -12.28 8.85
N SER A 400 29.37 -12.91 7.68
CA SER A 400 29.75 -14.31 7.48
C SER A 400 31.26 -14.50 7.30
N LEU A 401 31.97 -13.44 6.93
CA LEU A 401 33.43 -13.34 6.84
C LEU A 401 33.91 -12.22 7.79
N THR A 402 34.78 -11.33 7.33
CA THR A 402 35.79 -10.70 8.19
C THR A 402 35.27 -9.67 9.20
N VAL A 403 34.56 -8.61 8.77
CA VAL A 403 34.35 -7.40 9.59
C VAL A 403 32.88 -7.13 9.92
N ALA A 404 32.57 -7.04 11.21
CA ALA A 404 31.25 -6.63 11.73
C ALA A 404 31.36 -5.59 12.86
N GLY A 405 30.50 -4.58 12.84
CA GLY A 405 30.43 -3.53 13.85
C GLY A 405 29.01 -3.17 14.24
N GLY A 406 28.70 -3.06 15.53
CA GLY A 406 27.32 -2.84 15.99
C GLY A 406 26.67 -1.53 15.52
N VAL A 407 27.47 -0.52 15.14
CA VAL A 407 27.00 0.72 14.49
C VAL A 407 27.56 0.83 13.06
N VAL A 408 28.89 0.74 12.92
CA VAL A 408 29.60 0.86 11.63
C VAL A 408 30.54 -0.33 11.45
N GLY A 409 30.45 -1.05 10.33
CA GLY A 409 31.33 -2.18 10.05
C GLY A 409 32.80 -1.75 9.99
N ASN A 410 33.14 -0.84 9.09
CA ASN A 410 34.50 -0.38 8.86
C ASN A 410 34.59 1.14 8.63
N SER A 411 35.20 1.88 9.56
CA SER A 411 35.50 3.30 9.43
C SER A 411 36.93 3.53 8.94
N ARG A 412 37.12 4.37 7.93
CA ARG A 412 38.44 4.66 7.35
C ARG A 412 38.65 6.16 7.15
N SER A 413 39.93 6.53 7.07
CA SER A 413 40.39 7.75 6.41
C SER A 413 41.21 7.35 5.17
N LEU A 414 41.17 8.19 4.14
CA LEU A 414 42.03 8.06 2.95
C LEU A 414 43.00 9.23 2.80
N GLU A 415 42.64 10.41 3.28
CA GLU A 415 43.45 11.64 3.21
C GLU A 415 43.31 12.48 4.49
N THR A 416 44.26 13.38 4.73
CA THR A 416 44.27 14.22 5.95
C THR A 416 43.06 15.15 6.00
N GLY A 417 42.17 14.94 6.97
CA GLY A 417 40.93 15.71 7.13
C GLY A 417 39.68 15.04 6.56
N GLU A 418 39.78 13.79 6.11
CA GLU A 418 38.66 12.99 5.58
C GLU A 418 38.51 11.71 6.39
N HIS A 419 37.68 11.73 7.42
CA HIS A 419 37.65 10.65 8.41
C HIS A 419 36.24 10.05 8.54
N GLY A 420 36.18 8.72 8.57
CA GLY A 420 35.00 7.91 8.89
C GLY A 420 34.58 8.04 10.36
N ASP A 421 34.27 9.25 10.81
CA ASP A 421 34.10 9.56 12.23
C ASP A 421 32.79 8.99 12.80
N ILE A 422 32.90 8.35 13.97
CA ILE A 422 31.77 7.83 14.74
C ILE A 422 31.67 8.62 16.04
N ILE A 423 30.60 9.40 16.20
CA ILE A 423 30.49 10.40 17.28
C ILE A 423 29.17 10.22 18.04
N GLY A 424 29.24 9.96 19.34
CA GLY A 424 28.06 9.88 20.19
C GLY A 424 27.08 8.75 19.85
N CYS A 425 27.58 7.66 19.28
CA CYS A 425 26.77 6.53 18.82
C CYS A 425 26.74 5.37 19.83
N SER A 426 25.74 4.50 19.70
CA SER A 426 25.62 3.33 20.58
C SER A 426 25.00 2.10 19.93
N SER A 427 25.31 0.91 20.47
CA SER A 427 24.66 -0.35 20.07
C SER A 427 24.46 -1.29 21.26
N SER A 428 23.36 -2.03 21.20
CA SER A 428 23.00 -3.16 22.08
C SER A 428 22.66 -4.43 21.27
N ALA A 429 22.82 -4.38 19.94
CA ALA A 429 22.60 -5.54 19.08
C ALA A 429 23.62 -6.66 19.36
N THR A 430 23.27 -7.91 19.06
CA THR A 430 24.27 -8.99 18.98
C THR A 430 25.11 -8.78 17.72
N VAL A 431 26.43 -8.65 17.86
CA VAL A 431 27.37 -8.42 16.75
C VAL A 431 28.21 -9.67 16.52
N GLN A 432 28.13 -10.26 15.34
CA GLN A 432 28.87 -11.46 14.96
C GLN A 432 29.72 -11.23 13.71
N GLY A 433 30.94 -11.74 13.71
CA GLY A 433 31.82 -11.78 12.54
C GLY A 433 32.93 -12.82 12.68
N GLU A 434 33.67 -13.09 11.61
CA GLU A 434 34.78 -14.04 11.64
C GLU A 434 36.05 -13.42 12.26
N SER A 435 36.48 -12.25 11.77
CA SER A 435 37.85 -11.74 12.00
C SER A 435 37.94 -10.55 12.94
N SER A 436 37.16 -9.50 12.74
CA SER A 436 37.30 -8.22 13.43
C SER A 436 35.92 -7.72 13.80
N VAL A 437 35.58 -7.83 15.09
CA VAL A 437 34.22 -7.67 15.60
C VAL A 437 34.21 -6.70 16.76
N GLY A 438 33.35 -5.68 16.71
CA GLY A 438 33.21 -4.73 17.82
C GLY A 438 31.81 -4.17 18.01
N GLY A 439 31.45 -3.92 19.27
CA GLY A 439 30.12 -3.46 19.62
C GLY A 439 29.75 -2.07 19.09
N VAL A 440 30.73 -1.19 18.84
CA VAL A 440 30.52 0.07 18.09
C VAL A 440 31.02 -0.08 16.66
N SER A 441 32.27 -0.52 16.48
CA SER A 441 32.88 -0.68 15.15
C SER A 441 33.75 -1.92 15.02
N GLY A 442 33.68 -2.59 13.86
CA GLY A 442 34.53 -3.76 13.60
C GLY A 442 35.98 -3.37 13.35
N VAL A 443 36.19 -2.31 12.56
CA VAL A 443 37.52 -1.77 12.23
C VAL A 443 37.48 -0.24 12.20
N ILE A 444 38.52 0.40 12.76
CA ILE A 444 38.85 1.79 12.44
C ILE A 444 40.29 1.95 11.94
N THR A 445 40.45 2.72 10.87
CA THR A 445 41.75 3.15 10.33
C THR A 445 41.81 4.67 10.23
N ASP A 446 42.79 5.31 10.89
CA ASP A 446 43.09 6.76 10.77
C ASP A 446 41.90 7.73 11.00
N GLY A 447 40.88 7.33 11.77
CA GLY A 447 39.70 8.15 12.08
C GLY A 447 39.40 8.29 13.58
N PHE A 448 38.31 8.97 13.93
CA PHE A 448 37.90 9.21 15.31
C PHE A 448 36.67 8.38 15.74
N ILE A 449 36.73 7.78 16.94
CA ILE A 449 35.54 7.30 17.66
C ILE A 449 35.47 8.09 18.97
N THR A 450 34.43 8.91 19.11
CA THR A 450 34.28 9.82 20.25
C THR A 450 32.92 9.65 20.90
N ALA A 451 32.86 9.64 22.24
CA ALA A 451 31.60 9.58 23.01
C ALA A 451 30.73 8.33 22.72
N CYS A 452 31.29 7.23 22.23
CA CYS A 452 30.51 6.07 21.81
C CYS A 452 30.48 4.96 22.86
N TYR A 453 29.40 4.20 22.95
CA TYR A 453 29.31 3.08 23.89
C TYR A 453 28.61 1.85 23.32
N SER A 454 28.90 0.68 23.89
CA SER A 454 28.20 -0.55 23.53
C SER A 454 27.79 -1.37 24.73
N THR A 455 26.63 -2.00 24.61
CA THR A 455 26.14 -3.08 25.51
C THR A 455 25.91 -4.38 24.73
N SER A 456 26.51 -4.48 23.55
CA SER A 456 26.39 -5.62 22.64
C SER A 456 27.06 -6.88 23.17
N ASP A 457 26.42 -8.03 22.89
CA ASP A 457 27.11 -9.30 22.79
C ASP A 457 27.99 -9.31 21.53
N VAL A 458 29.30 -9.53 21.69
CA VAL A 458 30.31 -9.50 20.63
C VAL A 458 30.85 -10.92 20.41
N VAL A 459 30.68 -11.46 19.20
CA VAL A 459 31.04 -12.85 18.88
C VAL A 459 31.95 -12.91 17.65
N ALA A 460 33.24 -13.17 17.89
CA ALA A 460 34.19 -13.53 16.83
C ALA A 460 34.24 -15.06 16.66
N THR A 461 33.90 -15.56 15.46
CA THR A 461 33.68 -16.99 15.21
C THR A 461 34.90 -17.76 14.74
N ARG A 462 35.98 -17.09 14.29
CA ARG A 462 37.19 -17.76 13.80
C ARG A 462 37.93 -18.51 14.90
N THR A 463 38.33 -19.74 14.59
CA THR A 463 39.09 -20.62 15.50
C THR A 463 40.47 -21.02 14.96
N GLU A 464 40.71 -20.87 13.65
CA GLU A 464 41.98 -21.28 13.01
C GLU A 464 43.12 -20.27 13.23
N TYR A 465 42.77 -18.99 13.34
CA TYR A 465 43.70 -17.86 13.51
C TYR A 465 43.10 -16.83 14.46
N ALA A 466 43.95 -16.08 15.17
CA ALA A 466 43.51 -15.05 16.11
C ALA A 466 42.55 -14.04 15.46
N ALA A 467 41.31 -13.99 15.95
CA ALA A 467 40.37 -12.90 15.70
C ALA A 467 40.63 -11.72 16.63
N ASP A 468 40.21 -10.53 16.22
CA ASP A 468 40.23 -9.29 16.99
C ASP A 468 38.79 -8.98 17.45
N ALA A 469 38.47 -9.27 18.72
CA ALA A 469 37.16 -9.00 19.29
C ALA A 469 37.29 -7.97 20.43
N GLY A 470 36.61 -6.84 20.30
CA GLY A 470 36.60 -5.81 21.32
C GLY A 470 35.20 -5.36 21.68
N GLY A 471 34.92 -5.15 22.96
CA GLY A 471 33.59 -4.71 23.40
C GLY A 471 33.11 -3.43 22.68
N ALA A 472 34.01 -2.48 22.44
CA ALA A 472 33.74 -1.28 21.64
C ALA A 472 34.28 -1.40 20.20
N VAL A 473 35.54 -1.82 20.01
CA VAL A 473 36.19 -1.85 18.68
C VAL A 473 36.96 -3.15 18.45
N GLY A 474 36.70 -3.84 17.33
CA GLY A 474 37.45 -5.04 16.97
C GLY A 474 38.93 -4.76 16.73
N ASN A 475 39.25 -4.03 15.66
CA ASN A 475 40.61 -3.65 15.29
C ASN A 475 40.72 -2.13 15.10
N SER A 476 41.72 -1.52 15.73
CA SER A 476 42.08 -0.11 15.54
C SER A 476 43.50 -0.01 14.99
N THR A 477 43.66 0.64 13.86
CA THR A 477 44.95 1.00 13.26
C THR A 477 45.02 2.52 13.19
N THR A 478 45.95 3.12 13.95
CA THR A 478 46.19 4.58 14.05
C THR A 478 44.98 5.47 14.39
N GLY A 479 43.81 4.88 14.65
CA GLY A 479 42.60 5.58 15.07
C GLY A 479 42.72 6.20 16.46
N THR A 480 41.92 7.24 16.70
CA THR A 480 41.83 7.92 18.00
C THR A 480 40.48 7.64 18.63
N ILE A 481 40.49 7.01 19.80
CA ILE A 481 39.30 6.58 20.54
C ILE A 481 39.24 7.39 21.84
N THR A 482 38.19 8.20 21.99
CA THR A 482 38.06 9.16 23.11
C THR A 482 36.72 9.01 23.82
N ALA A 483 36.77 8.80 25.13
CA ALA A 483 35.60 8.71 25.99
C ALA A 483 34.59 7.68 25.48
N CYS A 484 35.03 6.43 25.34
CA CYS A 484 34.21 5.32 24.84
C CYS A 484 34.21 4.14 25.81
N TYR A 485 33.12 3.37 25.89
CA TYR A 485 33.04 2.22 26.78
C TYR A 485 32.28 1.00 26.23
N HIS A 486 32.53 -0.17 26.81
CA HIS A 486 31.66 -1.35 26.71
C HIS A 486 31.27 -1.89 28.09
N ALA A 487 30.06 -2.41 28.23
CA ALA A 487 29.52 -2.90 29.49
C ALA A 487 28.40 -3.93 29.27
N SER A 488 28.14 -4.79 30.26
CA SER A 488 27.03 -5.77 30.35
C SER A 488 26.91 -6.86 29.29
N GLY A 489 27.29 -6.61 28.03
CA GLY A 489 27.29 -7.61 26.97
C GLY A 489 28.48 -8.57 27.08
N THR A 490 28.35 -9.77 26.53
CA THR A 490 29.42 -10.77 26.53
C THR A 490 30.42 -10.54 25.39
N ILE A 491 31.65 -11.03 25.54
CA ILE A 491 32.68 -11.00 24.48
C ILE A 491 33.23 -12.42 24.32
N THR A 492 33.01 -13.02 23.15
CA THR A 492 33.40 -14.39 22.82
C THR A 492 34.26 -14.42 21.56
N GLY A 493 35.36 -15.18 21.59
CA GLY A 493 36.20 -15.45 20.42
C GLY A 493 37.52 -16.12 20.77
N GLN A 494 38.33 -16.41 19.75
CA GLN A 494 39.69 -16.95 19.93
C GLN A 494 40.72 -16.00 19.29
N GLY A 495 41.65 -15.47 20.09
CA GLY A 495 42.68 -14.56 19.63
C GLY A 495 42.86 -13.34 20.53
N ASN A 496 42.85 -12.16 19.91
CA ASN A 496 43.05 -10.86 20.55
C ASN A 496 41.69 -10.36 21.07
N ILE A 497 41.29 -10.86 22.23
CA ILE A 497 40.00 -10.55 22.86
C ILE A 497 40.23 -9.51 23.97
N GLY A 498 39.56 -8.35 23.87
CA GLY A 498 39.70 -7.28 24.86
C GLY A 498 38.37 -6.65 25.27
N GLY A 499 38.28 -6.22 26.52
CA GLY A 499 37.07 -5.64 27.10
C GLY A 499 36.58 -4.38 26.40
N ALA A 500 37.51 -3.57 25.87
CA ALA A 500 37.17 -2.43 25.02
C ALA A 500 37.63 -2.66 23.57
N ILE A 501 38.86 -3.10 23.34
CA ILE A 501 39.50 -3.17 22.03
C ILE A 501 40.11 -4.55 21.78
N GLY A 502 39.85 -5.18 20.63
CA GLY A 502 40.47 -6.46 20.28
C GLY A 502 41.97 -6.31 20.01
N GLN A 503 42.32 -5.58 18.94
CA GLN A 503 43.70 -5.19 18.64
C GLN A 503 43.80 -3.67 18.43
N ASN A 504 44.83 -3.03 18.99
CA ASN A 504 45.20 -1.65 18.67
C ASN A 504 46.64 -1.58 18.12
N THR A 505 46.84 -0.87 17.02
CA THR A 505 48.15 -0.67 16.37
C THR A 505 48.39 0.81 16.13
N GLY A 506 49.25 1.44 16.94
CA GLY A 506 49.57 2.86 16.82
C GLY A 506 48.44 3.86 17.15
N GLY A 507 47.27 3.39 17.60
CA GLY A 507 46.13 4.24 17.93
C GLY A 507 46.24 4.92 19.31
N VAL A 508 45.49 6.01 19.49
CA VAL A 508 45.44 6.80 20.74
C VAL A 508 44.14 6.51 21.49
N LEU A 509 44.23 6.21 22.79
CA LEU A 509 43.09 5.89 23.65
C LEU A 509 43.04 6.85 24.83
N THR A 510 41.97 7.65 24.91
CA THR A 510 41.77 8.64 25.98
C THR A 510 40.46 8.36 26.71
N ALA A 511 40.51 8.14 28.03
CA ALA A 511 39.34 7.89 28.86
C ALA A 511 38.42 6.77 28.32
N CYS A 512 39.01 5.66 27.87
CA CYS A 512 38.25 4.48 27.43
C CYS A 512 38.00 3.51 28.60
N TYR A 513 36.87 2.81 28.63
CA TYR A 513 36.47 1.98 29.76
C TYR A 513 35.88 0.62 29.34
N TRP A 514 35.91 -0.37 30.24
CA TRP A 514 35.12 -1.60 30.08
C TRP A 514 34.64 -2.14 31.44
N SER A 515 33.52 -2.86 31.45
CA SER A 515 33.08 -3.70 32.58
C SER A 515 32.74 -5.11 32.09
N ASP A 516 32.37 -6.01 33.03
CA ASP A 516 31.74 -7.32 32.76
C ASP A 516 32.53 -8.32 31.89
N TYR A 517 33.79 -8.00 31.56
CA TYR A 517 34.77 -8.89 30.95
C TYR A 517 36.00 -9.07 31.85
N ASP A 518 36.43 -10.31 32.05
CA ASP A 518 37.53 -10.67 32.98
C ASP A 518 38.94 -10.54 32.40
N GLY A 519 39.08 -10.42 31.08
CA GLY A 519 40.36 -10.16 30.44
C GLY A 519 40.78 -8.68 30.46
N ASN A 520 41.83 -8.40 29.69
CA ASN A 520 42.41 -7.06 29.54
C ASN A 520 41.50 -6.15 28.71
N GLY A 521 41.68 -4.83 28.82
CA GLY A 521 40.95 -3.85 28.01
C GLY A 521 41.35 -3.84 26.53
N ILE A 522 42.61 -4.17 26.24
CA ILE A 522 43.13 -4.43 24.90
C ILE A 522 43.55 -5.90 24.82
N GLY A 523 43.06 -6.64 23.82
CA GLY A 523 43.46 -8.03 23.60
C GLY A 523 44.90 -8.15 23.09
N LYS A 524 45.29 -7.28 22.14
CA LYS A 524 46.67 -7.14 21.64
C LYS A 524 47.03 -5.68 21.37
N ASP A 525 48.10 -5.22 22.01
CA ASP A 525 48.63 -3.87 21.92
C ASP A 525 49.92 -3.84 21.09
N ASN A 526 49.89 -3.14 19.95
CA ASN A 526 51.04 -2.83 19.11
C ASN A 526 51.30 -1.32 19.11
N ALA A 527 51.86 -0.80 20.20
CA ALA A 527 52.23 0.62 20.39
C ALA A 527 51.04 1.60 20.50
N SER A 528 50.07 1.27 21.35
CA SER A 528 49.02 2.19 21.79
C SER A 528 49.59 3.38 22.56
N ILE A 529 48.95 4.54 22.45
CA ILE A 529 49.13 5.66 23.39
C ILE A 529 47.92 5.69 24.31
N GLY A 530 48.12 5.34 25.58
CA GLY A 530 47.05 5.17 26.55
C GLY A 530 46.51 3.73 26.60
N THR A 531 45.70 3.45 27.62
CA THR A 531 45.04 2.15 27.82
C THR A 531 43.63 2.38 28.35
N PRO A 532 42.64 1.54 28.02
CA PRO A 532 41.33 1.59 28.65
C PRO A 532 41.45 1.27 30.15
N ILE A 533 40.38 1.47 30.92
CA ILE A 533 40.35 1.19 32.36
C ILE A 533 39.15 0.29 32.72
N LYS A 534 39.36 -0.76 33.52
CA LYS A 534 38.27 -1.62 34.00
C LYS A 534 37.45 -0.88 35.05
N VAL A 535 36.13 -0.87 34.88
CA VAL A 535 35.15 -0.43 35.88
C VAL A 535 34.69 -1.67 36.64
N ASP A 536 35.31 -1.91 37.80
CA ASP A 536 35.02 -3.06 38.68
C ASP A 536 34.30 -2.66 39.99
N GLY A 537 34.07 -1.36 40.20
CA GLY A 537 33.44 -0.83 41.42
C GLY A 537 34.35 -0.77 42.66
N THR A 538 35.61 -1.23 42.55
CA THR A 538 36.61 -1.27 43.63
C THR A 538 37.81 -0.37 43.37
N THR A 539 38.32 -0.39 42.13
CA THR A 539 39.44 0.42 41.64
C THR A 539 38.95 1.67 40.94
N VAL A 540 37.91 1.52 40.11
CA VAL A 540 37.20 2.60 39.41
C VAL A 540 35.71 2.26 39.36
N ASN A 541 34.87 3.25 39.63
CA ASN A 541 33.42 3.17 39.48
C ASN A 541 32.91 4.07 38.34
N TRP A 542 31.65 3.87 37.92
CA TRP A 542 31.06 4.61 36.78
C TRP A 542 31.00 6.13 36.98
N LYS A 543 30.96 6.65 38.21
CA LYS A 543 31.00 8.10 38.44
C LYS A 543 32.37 8.68 38.07
N GLU A 544 33.44 8.04 38.51
CA GLU A 544 34.81 8.44 38.19
C GLU A 544 35.11 8.30 36.69
N ALA A 545 34.62 7.23 36.06
CA ALA A 545 34.70 7.05 34.62
C ALA A 545 33.96 8.17 33.87
N VAL A 546 32.75 8.54 34.30
CA VAL A 546 31.96 9.63 33.70
C VAL A 546 32.64 10.99 33.85
N ASP A 547 33.22 11.30 35.02
CA ASP A 547 33.93 12.55 35.23
C ASP A 547 35.18 12.65 34.33
N ALA A 548 35.94 11.56 34.17
CA ALA A 548 37.09 11.48 33.27
C ALA A 548 36.70 11.51 31.77
N MET A 549 35.67 10.76 31.35
CA MET A 549 35.12 10.79 30.00
C MET A 549 34.66 12.21 29.64
N ASN A 550 33.88 12.86 30.51
CA ASN A 550 33.41 14.22 30.28
C ASN A 550 34.55 15.25 30.23
N THR A 551 35.63 15.06 31.00
CA THR A 551 36.84 15.89 30.92
C THR A 551 37.53 15.73 29.57
N ALA A 552 37.66 14.49 29.07
CA ALA A 552 38.23 14.22 27.75
C ALA A 552 37.36 14.80 26.62
N LEU A 553 36.03 14.66 26.70
CA LEU A 553 35.08 15.23 25.74
C LEU A 553 35.14 16.76 25.71
N GLN A 554 35.23 17.42 26.87
CA GLN A 554 35.40 18.86 26.97
C GLN A 554 36.72 19.33 26.33
N ASN A 555 37.82 18.62 26.59
CA ASN A 555 39.12 18.92 25.98
C ASN A 555 39.14 18.70 24.46
N ALA A 556 38.33 17.76 23.96
CA ALA A 556 38.12 17.51 22.54
C ALA A 556 37.10 18.46 21.87
N GLY A 557 36.47 19.37 22.63
CA GLY A 557 35.45 20.29 22.11
C GLY A 557 34.13 19.61 21.71
N SER A 558 33.83 18.44 22.28
CA SER A 558 32.63 17.68 21.94
C SER A 558 31.34 18.30 22.48
N GLU A 559 30.27 18.26 21.68
CA GLU A 559 28.90 18.61 22.09
C GLU A 559 28.23 17.52 22.95
N TRP A 560 28.88 16.37 23.15
CA TRP A 560 28.34 15.23 23.89
C TRP A 560 28.81 15.17 25.33
N ARG A 561 27.95 14.63 26.21
CA ARG A 561 28.25 14.37 27.62
C ARG A 561 27.64 13.05 28.07
N TYR A 562 28.33 12.35 28.96
CA TYR A 562 27.74 11.26 29.74
C TYR A 562 27.02 11.79 30.99
N GLU A 563 25.80 11.30 31.22
CA GLU A 563 25.04 11.44 32.46
C GLU A 563 24.88 10.06 33.12
N LEU A 564 25.14 9.94 34.42
CA LEU A 564 24.93 8.70 35.18
C LEU A 564 23.57 8.76 35.88
N THR A 565 22.52 8.39 35.17
CA THR A 565 21.12 8.41 35.64
C THR A 565 20.63 7.05 36.14
N GLY A 566 21.36 5.96 35.84
CA GLY A 566 21.06 4.59 36.23
C GLY A 566 22.33 3.78 36.53
N ALA A 567 22.30 2.48 36.22
CA ALA A 567 23.43 1.57 36.48
C ALA A 567 24.63 1.80 35.54
N LEU A 568 24.39 2.26 34.31
CA LEU A 568 25.39 2.58 33.29
C LEU A 568 25.26 4.05 32.84
N PRO A 569 26.32 4.68 32.33
CA PRO A 569 26.27 6.05 31.82
C PRO A 569 25.49 6.15 30.50
N THR A 570 24.52 7.05 30.41
CA THR A 570 23.83 7.36 29.14
C THR A 570 24.40 8.61 28.51
N LEU A 571 24.44 8.67 27.18
CA LEU A 571 24.94 9.82 26.44
C LEU A 571 23.83 10.84 26.14
N LYS A 572 24.19 12.12 26.14
CA LYS A 572 23.30 13.24 25.85
C LYS A 572 24.05 14.36 25.15
N LYS A 573 23.37 15.04 24.22
CA LYS A 573 23.88 16.24 23.55
C LYS A 573 23.59 17.48 24.42
N GLN A 574 24.57 18.38 24.56
CA GLN A 574 24.50 19.60 25.37
C GLN A 574 23.70 20.72 24.69
#